data_AF-A0A8K1D769-F1
#
_entry.id   AF-A0A8K1D769-F1
#
_cell.length_a   1.000
_cell.length_b   1.000
_cell.length_c   1.000
_cell.angle_alpha   90.00
_cell.angle_beta   90.00
_cell.angle_gamma   90.00
#
_symmetry.space_group_name_H-M   'P 1'
#
loop_
_entity.id
_entity.type
_entity.pdbx_description
1 polymer ?
#
loop_
_entity_poly.entity_id
_entity_poly.type
_entity_poly.pdbx_seq_one_letter_code
_entity_poly.pdbx_strand_id
1 'polypeptide(L)' 'MRLSRQDVAEVTANPDLGARALRQLDCQLVALKRQVQRIKQINSGLRQALDGGLEGLRPPEGNSKFSSRWTTDEQLLVVQ' A
#
# COMPACT_ATOMS: atom_id res chain seq x y z
N MET A 1 -30.74 -9.57 -10.55
CA MET A 1 -30.47 -9.87 -11.97
C MET A 1 -29.88 -8.61 -12.60
N ARG A 2 -28.70 -8.68 -13.23
CA ARG A 2 -28.12 -7.55 -14.01
C ARG A 2 -28.40 -7.83 -15.47
N LEU A 3 -29.07 -6.92 -16.14
CA LEU A 3 -29.36 -7.02 -17.57
C LEU A 3 -29.16 -5.65 -18.19
N SER A 4 -28.22 -5.53 -19.12
CA SER A 4 -27.92 -4.30 -19.83
C SER A 4 -28.19 -4.52 -21.32
N ARG A 5 -28.78 -3.52 -21.99
CA ARG A 5 -29.03 -3.60 -23.44
C ARG A 5 -27.73 -3.77 -24.22
N GLN A 6 -26.66 -3.14 -23.75
CA GLN A 6 -25.34 -3.22 -24.34
C GLN A 6 -24.77 -4.64 -24.24
N ASP A 7 -24.76 -5.23 -23.04
CA ASP A 7 -24.20 -6.57 -22.80
C ASP A 7 -24.95 -7.63 -23.62
N VAL A 8 -26.27 -7.49 -23.73
CA VAL A 8 -27.10 -8.38 -24.56
C VAL A 8 -26.75 -8.22 -26.03
N ALA A 9 -26.61 -7.00 -26.55
CA ALA A 9 -26.23 -6.76 -27.94
C ALA A 9 -24.82 -7.31 -28.25
N GLU A 10 -23.87 -7.12 -27.35
CA GLU A 10 -22.48 -7.60 -27.50
C GLU A 10 -22.39 -9.13 -27.53
N VAL A 11 -23.13 -9.82 -26.64
CA VAL A 11 -23.10 -11.29 -26.55
C VAL A 11 -23.88 -11.95 -27.68
N THR A 12 -24.95 -11.32 -28.17
CA THR A 12 -25.83 -11.89 -29.20
C THR A 12 -25.37 -11.61 -30.64
N ALA A 13 -24.40 -10.71 -30.84
CA ALA A 13 -23.90 -10.35 -32.17
C ALA A 13 -23.27 -11.54 -32.94
N ASN A 14 -22.81 -12.58 -32.24
CA ASN A 14 -22.34 -13.84 -32.83
C ASN A 14 -22.42 -14.96 -31.77
N PRO A 15 -22.82 -16.19 -32.14
CA PRO A 15 -22.94 -17.33 -31.21
C PRO A 15 -21.69 -17.60 -30.34
N ASP A 16 -20.49 -17.25 -30.82
CA ASP A 16 -19.24 -17.47 -30.08
C ASP A 16 -18.88 -16.36 -29.08
N LEU A 17 -19.47 -15.16 -29.20
CA LEU A 17 -19.03 -13.99 -28.43
C LEU A 17 -19.29 -14.13 -26.94
N GLY A 18 -20.41 -14.74 -26.55
CA GLY A 18 -20.69 -15.04 -25.14
C GLY A 18 -19.62 -15.94 -24.51
N ALA A 19 -19.27 -17.03 -25.19
CA ALA A 19 -18.24 -17.95 -24.72
C ALA A 19 -16.85 -17.27 -24.66
N ARG A 20 -16.52 -16.41 -25.63
CA ARG A 20 -15.27 -15.65 -25.64
C ARG A 20 -15.20 -14.63 -24.51
N ALA A 21 -16.27 -13.87 -24.28
CA ALA A 21 -16.34 -12.88 -23.21
C ALA A 21 -16.12 -13.51 -21.83
N LEU A 22 -16.76 -14.66 -21.57
CA LEU A 22 -16.56 -15.41 -20.32
C LEU A 22 -15.11 -15.88 -20.16
N ARG A 23 -14.51 -16.47 -21.20
CA ARG A 23 -13.11 -16.90 -21.16
C ARG A 23 -12.14 -15.73 -20.92
N GLN A 24 -12.42 -14.57 -21.50
CA GLN A 24 -11.61 -13.37 -21.29
C GLN A 24 -11.70 -12.91 -19.82
N LEU A 25 -12.90 -12.89 -19.25
CA LEU A 25 -13.10 -12.54 -17.84
C LEU A 25 -12.40 -13.55 -16.90
N ASP A 26 -12.46 -14.84 -17.20
CA ASP A 26 -11.74 -15.88 -16.44
C ASP A 26 -10.23 -15.67 -16.49
N CYS A 27 -9.67 -15.37 -17.66
CA CYS A 27 -8.25 -15.04 -17.82
C CYS A 27 -7.87 -13.79 -17.00
N GLN A 28 -8.68 -12.73 -17.07
CA GLN A 28 -8.45 -11.51 -16.29
C GLN A 28 -8.53 -11.78 -14.78
N LEU A 29 -9.49 -12.59 -14.34
CA LEU A 29 -9.62 -12.98 -12.94
C LEU A 29 -8.39 -13.75 -12.43
N VAL A 30 -7.89 -14.71 -13.22
CA VAL A 30 -6.67 -15.46 -12.88
C VAL A 30 -5.45 -14.54 -12.83
N ALA A 31 -5.32 -13.62 -13.79
CA ALA A 31 -4.23 -12.64 -13.80
C ALA A 31 -4.25 -11.75 -12.54
N LEU A 32 -5.42 -11.23 -12.16
CA LEU A 32 -5.59 -10.42 -10.95
C LEU A 32 -5.30 -11.24 -9.68
N LYS A 33 -5.76 -12.50 -9.60
CA LYS A 33 -5.43 -13.39 -8.48
C LYS A 33 -3.92 -13.58 -8.33
N ARG A 34 -3.19 -13.80 -9.43
CA ARG A 34 -1.72 -13.90 -9.42
C ARG A 34 -1.06 -12.59 -8.99
N GLN A 35 -1.55 -11.45 -9.47
CA GLN A 35 -1.05 -10.14 -9.05
C GLN A 35 -1.23 -9.91 -7.54
N VAL A 36 -2.39 -10.25 -6.99
CA VAL A 36 -2.64 -10.18 -5.54
C VAL A 36 -1.66 -11.04 -4.75
N GLN A 37 -1.42 -12.28 -5.18
CA GLN A 37 -0.46 -13.17 -4.52
C GLN A 37 0.98 -12.63 -4.59
N ARG A 38 1.38 -12.07 -5.75
CA ARG A 38 2.69 -11.42 -5.91
C ARG A 38 2.85 -10.24 -4.93
N ILE A 39 1.83 -9.38 -4.82
CA ILE A 39 1.86 -8.23 -3.90
C ILE A 39 1.93 -8.73 -2.45
N LYS A 40 1.16 -9.77 -2.09
CA LYS A 40 1.23 -10.37 -0.74
C LYS A 40 2.65 -10.86 -0.41
N GLN A 41 3.30 -11.53 -1.35
CA GLN A 41 4.67 -12.01 -1.17
C GLN A 41 5.65 -10.85 -0.92
N ILE A 42 5.57 -9.80 -1.74
CA ILE A 42 6.42 -8.59 -1.59
C ILE A 42 6.16 -7.93 -0.23
N ASN A 43 4.90 -7.72 0.14
CA ASN A 43 4.53 -7.10 1.41
C ASN A 43 4.99 -7.94 2.61
N SER A 44 4.95 -9.26 2.51
CA SER A 44 5.49 -10.15 3.53
C SER A 44 6.98 -9.95 3.71
N GLY A 45 7.75 -9.87 2.61
CA GLY A 45 9.18 -9.60 2.67
C GLY A 45 9.51 -8.23 3.29
N LEU A 46 8.76 -7.19 2.91
CA LEU A 46 8.92 -5.85 3.50
C LEU A 46 8.58 -5.82 4.98
N ARG A 47 7.52 -6.51 5.40
CA ARG A 47 7.15 -6.63 6.82
C ARG A 47 8.24 -7.31 7.64
N GLN A 48 8.85 -8.35 7.09
CA GLN A 48 9.97 -9.03 7.74
C GLN A 48 11.21 -8.13 7.81
N ALA A 49 11.49 -7.33 6.78
CA ALA A 49 12.61 -6.40 6.79
C ALA A 49 12.45 -5.24 7.79
N LEU A 50 11.20 -4.88 8.11
CA LEU A 50 10.85 -3.85 9.09
C LEU A 50 10.56 -4.45 10.48
N ASP A 51 10.84 -5.73 10.68
CA ASP A 51 10.65 -6.40 11.96
C ASP A 51 11.56 -5.79 13.04
N GLY A 52 11.06 -5.67 14.26
CA GLY A 52 11.74 -4.96 15.35
C GLY A 52 11.54 -3.43 15.40
N GLY A 53 11.00 -2.83 14.34
CA GLY A 53 10.63 -1.40 14.32
C GLY A 53 11.82 -0.46 14.54
N LEU A 54 11.54 0.73 15.09
CA LEU A 54 12.54 1.78 15.32
C LEU A 54 12.76 2.11 16.80
N GLU A 55 12.15 1.35 17.71
CA GLU A 55 12.20 1.64 19.15
C GLU A 55 13.65 1.61 19.70
N GLY A 56 14.51 0.71 19.19
CA GLY A 56 15.93 0.68 19.54
C GLY A 56 16.76 1.84 19.00
N LEU A 57 16.21 2.63 18.07
CA LEU A 57 16.85 3.82 17.50
C LEU A 57 16.26 5.11 18.07
N ARG A 58 15.23 5.04 18.92
CA ARG A 58 14.63 6.22 19.52
C ARG A 58 15.61 6.82 20.55
N PRO A 59 16.06 8.07 20.38
CA PRO A 59 16.88 8.73 21.40
C PRO A 59 16.04 8.95 22.68
N PRO A 60 16.68 8.97 23.86
CA PRO A 60 15.98 9.28 25.10
C PRO A 60 15.40 10.70 25.03
N GLU A 61 14.15 10.87 25.44
CA GLU A 61 13.54 12.19 25.51
C GLU A 61 14.12 12.98 26.68
N GLY A 62 14.60 14.20 26.40
CA GLY A 62 15.09 15.12 27.42
C GLY A 62 13.91 15.77 28.15
N ASN A 63 13.70 15.45 29.42
CA ASN A 63 12.63 16.06 30.23
C ASN A 63 13.15 17.25 31.05
N SER A 64 13.73 18.24 30.37
CA SER A 64 14.29 19.43 31.03
C SER A 64 13.20 20.48 31.27
N LYS A 65 13.18 21.06 32.48
CA LYS A 65 12.26 22.16 32.79
C LYS A 65 12.71 23.43 32.09
N PHE A 66 11.75 24.20 31.59
CA PHE A 66 12.04 25.51 31.00
C PHE A 66 12.71 26.43 32.03
N SER A 67 13.84 27.02 31.66
CA SER A 67 14.60 27.98 32.46
C SER A 67 14.46 29.38 31.88
N SER A 68 14.30 30.39 32.74
CA SER A 68 14.33 31.80 32.33
C SER A 68 15.74 32.41 32.27
N ARG A 69 16.76 31.68 32.76
CA ARG A 69 18.16 32.10 32.74
C ARG A 69 18.90 31.38 31.62
N TRP A 70 19.66 32.16 30.84
CA TRP A 70 20.50 31.68 29.74
C TRP A 70 21.94 31.44 30.21
N THR A 71 22.42 30.23 30.01
CA THR A 71 23.84 29.88 30.18
C THR A 71 24.65 30.30 28.95
N THR A 72 25.95 30.46 29.12
CA THR A 72 26.85 30.76 28.00
C THR A 72 26.83 29.66 26.94
N ASP A 73 26.74 28.39 27.35
CA ASP A 73 26.64 27.25 26.43
C ASP A 73 25.34 27.29 25.61
N GLU A 74 24.19 27.60 26.23
CA GLU A 74 22.92 27.77 25.52
C GLU A 74 22.96 28.95 24.53
N GLN A 75 23.61 30.06 24.89
CA GLN A 75 23.80 31.19 23.98
C GLN A 75 24.66 30.80 22.77
N LEU A 76 25.74 30.05 22.99
CA LEU A 76 26.60 29.56 21.91
C LEU A 76 25.87 28.55 21.02
N LEU A 77 25.04 27.67 21.59
CA LEU A 77 24.27 26.66 20.85
C LEU A 77 23.24 27.30 19.90
N VAL A 78 22.65 28.44 20.27
CA VAL A 78 21.65 29.14 19.45
C VAL A 78 22.28 29.95 18.30
N VAL A 79 23.56 30.31 18.41
CA VAL A 79 24.27 31.10 17.39
C VAL A 79 24.85 30.23 16.25
N GLN A 80 25.05 28.92 16.50
CA GLN A 80 25.55 27.94 15.52
C GLN A 80 24.58 27.69 14.36
#